data_AF-A0A1G7IF91-F1
#
_entry.id   AF-A0A1G7IF91-F1
#
_cell.length_a   1.000
_cell.length_b   1.000
_cell.length_c   1.000
_cell.angle_alpha   90.00
_cell.angle_beta   90.00
_cell.angle_gamma   90.00
#
_symmetry.space_group_name_H-M   'P 1'
#
loop_
_entity.id
_entity.type
_entity.pdbx_description
1 polymer ?
#
loop_
_entity_poly.entity_id
_entity_poly.type
_entity_poly.pdbx_seq_one_letter_code
_entity_poly.pdbx_strand_id
1 'polypeptide(L)'
;MASLFALGQNISSPDYIETKIESGSTFKKYKNGKLDSIVVAMYAVNYGNALIFAKLDNEIRITNADDENSVIKIELKNNKQVRTFFYKNKPAIVVESIDFDINQLPKNTTVTRSLSNNVIQNMSIKTNYEVFGDDNPDKTFKLFYGLNIRTDLDNLDAIFENIGAFFSEEDALLKIFYGSYAEKFAPKILTYLKTNDSGIITDGITLDYQNKNAKETNPYNIYKNGKIIKSGKASLADFQKTYQDYIIKLQE
;
A
#
# COMPACT_ATOMS: atom_id res chain seq x y z
N MET A 1 13.34 -33.47 -5.12
CA MET A 1 11.99 -33.05 -5.54
C MET A 1 11.13 -32.99 -4.30
N ALA A 2 10.85 -31.79 -3.79
CA ALA A 2 9.93 -31.59 -2.68
C ALA A 2 8.63 -31.04 -3.27
N SER A 3 7.59 -31.87 -3.30
CA SER A 3 6.23 -31.45 -3.67
C SER A 3 5.57 -30.81 -2.45
N LEU A 4 5.12 -29.57 -2.57
CA LEU A 4 4.33 -28.89 -1.54
C LEU A 4 2.85 -29.00 -1.89
N PHE A 5 2.13 -29.74 -1.04
CA PHE A 5 0.67 -29.83 -1.03
C PHE A 5 0.10 -28.64 -0.26
N ALA A 6 -0.26 -27.58 -0.97
CA ALA A 6 -1.23 -26.59 -0.50
C ALA A 6 -2.47 -26.71 -1.39
N LEU A 7 -3.58 -27.20 -0.83
CA LEU A 7 -4.92 -27.19 -1.43
C LEU A 7 -4.99 -27.73 -2.89
N GLY A 8 -4.72 -29.02 -3.08
CA GLY A 8 -5.21 -29.78 -4.23
C GLY A 8 -4.67 -29.41 -5.62
N GLN A 9 -3.77 -28.43 -5.75
CA GLN A 9 -3.04 -28.19 -6.99
C GLN A 9 -1.56 -28.49 -6.79
N ASN A 10 -1.09 -29.52 -7.49
CA ASN A 10 0.31 -29.82 -7.65
C ASN A 10 0.92 -28.68 -8.49
N ILE A 11 1.49 -27.65 -7.86
CA ILE A 11 2.27 -26.62 -8.56
C ILE A 11 3.67 -27.19 -8.84
N SER A 12 3.74 -28.38 -9.43
CA SER A 12 4.91 -28.84 -10.16
C SER A 12 4.67 -28.51 -11.65
N SER A 13 4.34 -27.26 -11.93
CA SER A 13 4.29 -26.77 -13.31
C SER A 13 5.69 -26.27 -13.66
N PRO A 14 6.34 -26.82 -14.71
CA PRO A 14 7.69 -26.40 -15.12
C PRO A 14 7.77 -24.92 -15.52
N ASP A 15 6.63 -24.23 -15.66
CA ASP A 15 6.54 -22.83 -16.02
C ASP A 15 6.82 -21.86 -14.85
N TYR A 16 6.79 -22.36 -13.61
CA TYR A 16 7.00 -21.53 -12.43
C TYR A 16 8.42 -21.69 -11.88
N ILE A 17 9.06 -20.56 -11.64
CA ILE A 17 10.34 -20.47 -10.95
C ILE A 17 10.05 -20.24 -9.47
N GLU A 18 10.40 -21.22 -8.64
CA GLU A 18 10.31 -21.11 -7.18
C GLU A 18 11.50 -20.34 -6.62
N THR A 19 11.23 -19.42 -5.70
CA THR A 19 12.22 -18.76 -4.83
C THR A 19 11.76 -18.92 -3.39
N LYS A 20 12.60 -19.53 -2.55
CA LYS A 20 12.31 -19.62 -1.12
C LYS A 20 12.54 -18.28 -0.45
N ILE A 21 11.63 -17.93 0.45
CA ILE A 21 11.70 -16.73 1.27
C ILE A 21 11.41 -17.12 2.73
N GLU A 22 11.77 -16.29 3.68
CA GLU A 22 11.45 -16.49 5.08
C GLU A 22 9.92 -16.57 5.24
N SER A 23 9.47 -17.60 5.97
CA SER A 23 8.05 -17.90 6.19
C SER A 23 7.24 -18.28 4.94
N GLY A 24 7.88 -18.63 3.81
CA GLY A 24 7.13 -18.95 2.60
C GLY A 24 7.94 -19.33 1.36
N SER A 25 7.30 -19.23 0.20
CA SER A 25 7.91 -19.39 -1.12
C SER A 25 7.15 -18.56 -2.15
N THR A 26 7.89 -17.97 -3.08
CA THR A 26 7.32 -17.24 -4.22
C THR A 26 7.50 -18.07 -5.49
N PHE A 27 6.44 -18.22 -6.27
CA PHE A 27 6.45 -18.88 -7.57
C PHE A 27 6.13 -17.84 -8.63
N LYS A 28 7.03 -17.65 -9.59
CA LYS A 28 6.85 -16.67 -10.68
C LYS A 28 6.79 -17.35 -12.03
N LYS A 29 5.80 -16.98 -12.84
CA LYS A 29 5.68 -17.43 -14.22
C LYS A 29 5.94 -16.27 -15.17
N TYR A 30 6.74 -16.54 -16.19
CA TYR A 30 7.08 -15.57 -17.23
C TYR A 30 6.52 -16.03 -18.58
N LYS A 31 5.99 -15.08 -19.35
CA LYS A 31 5.50 -15.28 -20.72
C LYS A 31 6.14 -14.25 -21.63
N ASN A 32 6.83 -14.70 -22.68
CA ASN A 32 7.56 -13.82 -23.60
C ASN A 32 8.54 -12.86 -22.89
N GLY A 33 9.23 -13.36 -21.86
CA GLY A 33 10.20 -12.58 -21.06
C GLY A 33 9.59 -11.57 -20.08
N LYS A 34 8.26 -11.52 -19.93
CA LYS A 34 7.56 -10.64 -18.98
C LYS A 34 6.89 -11.44 -17.88
N LEU A 35 6.86 -10.91 -16.66
CA LEU A 35 6.13 -11.52 -15.55
C LEU A 35 4.62 -11.57 -15.86
N ASP A 36 4.04 -12.76 -15.70
CA ASP A 36 2.67 -13.09 -16.09
C ASP A 36 1.80 -13.38 -14.85
N SER A 37 2.35 -14.12 -13.89
CA SER A 37 1.69 -14.40 -12.61
C SER A 37 2.71 -14.65 -11.48
N ILE A 38 2.26 -14.39 -10.24
CA ILE A 38 3.01 -14.64 -9.01
C ILE A 38 2.08 -15.40 -8.06
N VAL A 39 2.57 -16.47 -7.45
CA VAL A 39 1.93 -17.12 -6.30
C VAL A 39 2.87 -17.00 -5.12
N VAL A 40 2.40 -16.46 -4.00
CA VAL A 40 3.16 -16.37 -2.76
C VAL A 40 2.54 -17.32 -1.74
N ALA A 41 3.19 -18.46 -1.53
CA ALA A 41 2.81 -19.44 -0.52
C ALA A 41 3.38 -19.00 0.84
N MET A 42 2.54 -18.96 1.86
CA MET A 42 2.92 -18.63 3.23
C MET A 42 2.81 -19.87 4.10
N TYR A 43 3.85 -20.15 4.87
CA TYR A 43 3.89 -21.28 5.81
C TYR A 43 3.71 -20.76 7.24
N ALA A 44 2.61 -21.14 7.89
CA ALA A 44 2.49 -21.07 9.34
C ALA A 44 2.44 -22.49 9.91
N VAL A 45 2.91 -22.65 11.15
CA VAL A 45 3.14 -23.94 11.85
C VAL A 45 1.98 -24.94 11.72
N ASN A 46 0.73 -24.50 11.49
CA ASN A 46 -0.43 -25.37 11.27
C ASN A 46 -1.39 -24.91 10.15
N TYR A 47 -0.99 -23.97 9.28
CA TYR A 47 -1.89 -23.41 8.28
C TYR A 47 -1.13 -22.87 7.06
N GLY A 48 -1.57 -23.26 5.86
CA GLY A 48 -1.03 -22.77 4.59
C GLY A 48 -1.99 -21.77 3.96
N ASN A 49 -1.46 -20.67 3.43
CA ASN A 49 -2.20 -19.71 2.60
C ASN A 49 -1.41 -19.45 1.31
N ALA A 50 -2.08 -19.10 0.23
CA ALA A 50 -1.48 -18.55 -0.98
C ALA A 50 -2.12 -17.20 -1.36
N LEU A 51 -1.25 -16.21 -1.62
CA LEU A 51 -1.63 -14.99 -2.31
C LEU A 51 -1.38 -15.18 -3.80
N ILE A 52 -2.37 -14.87 -4.63
CA ILE A 52 -2.31 -15.08 -6.08
C ILE A 52 -2.40 -13.74 -6.77
N PHE A 53 -1.38 -13.42 -7.56
CA PHE A 53 -1.26 -12.20 -8.33
C PHE A 53 -1.27 -12.55 -9.81
N ALA A 54 -2.18 -11.93 -10.57
CA ALA A 54 -2.31 -12.11 -12.00
C ALA A 54 -2.35 -10.76 -12.69
N LYS A 55 -1.59 -10.63 -13.78
CA LYS A 55 -1.69 -9.47 -14.67
C LYS A 55 -2.71 -9.79 -15.77
N LEU A 56 -3.77 -9.00 -15.80
CA LEU A 56 -4.77 -8.99 -16.87
C LEU A 56 -4.49 -7.81 -17.81
N ASP A 57 -5.24 -7.71 -18.91
CA ASP A 57 -4.97 -6.69 -19.94
C ASP A 57 -5.03 -5.25 -19.42
N ASN A 58 -5.89 -4.98 -18.42
CA ASN A 58 -6.15 -3.64 -17.89
C ASN A 58 -6.01 -3.51 -16.37
N GLU A 59 -5.65 -4.58 -15.66
CA GLU A 59 -5.47 -4.57 -14.21
C GLU A 59 -4.44 -5.60 -13.76
N ILE A 60 -3.84 -5.37 -12.59
CA ILE A 60 -3.24 -6.43 -11.79
C ILE A 60 -4.26 -6.81 -10.73
N ARG A 61 -4.62 -8.08 -10.69
CA ARG A 61 -5.56 -8.63 -9.72
C ARG A 61 -4.82 -9.46 -8.68
N ILE A 62 -5.12 -9.22 -7.41
CA ILE A 62 -4.56 -9.93 -6.27
C ILE A 62 -5.70 -10.55 -5.48
N THR A 63 -5.59 -11.83 -5.20
CA THR A 63 -6.56 -12.62 -4.44
C THR A 63 -5.85 -13.41 -3.35
N ASN A 64 -6.60 -13.79 -2.33
CA ASN A 64 -6.13 -14.56 -1.18
C ASN A 64 -6.89 -15.89 -1.19
N ALA A 65 -6.19 -17.01 -1.23
CA ALA A 65 -6.81 -18.33 -1.34
C ALA A 65 -7.74 -18.68 -0.16
N ASP A 66 -7.51 -18.06 1.00
CA ASP A 66 -8.35 -18.25 2.19
C ASP A 66 -9.51 -17.25 2.32
N ASP A 67 -9.58 -16.26 1.43
CA ASP A 67 -10.53 -15.15 1.54
C ASP A 67 -11.10 -14.83 0.16
N GLU A 68 -12.18 -15.54 -0.19
CA GLU A 68 -12.90 -15.36 -1.45
C GLU A 68 -13.63 -14.02 -1.56
N ASN A 69 -13.84 -13.32 -0.43
CA ASN A 69 -14.57 -12.06 -0.41
C ASN A 69 -13.69 -10.87 -0.77
N SER A 70 -12.37 -11.01 -0.61
CA SER A 70 -11.42 -9.91 -0.79
C SER A 70 -10.67 -9.98 -2.12
N VAL A 71 -10.64 -8.85 -2.82
CA VAL A 71 -9.84 -8.69 -4.05
C VAL A 71 -9.15 -7.33 -4.01
N ILE A 72 -7.86 -7.30 -4.31
CA ILE A 72 -7.15 -6.05 -4.58
C ILE A 72 -6.98 -5.92 -6.09
N LYS A 73 -7.35 -4.76 -6.63
CA LYS A 73 -7.11 -4.40 -8.02
C LYS A 73 -6.16 -3.23 -8.10
N ILE A 74 -5.23 -3.27 -9.05
CA ILE A 74 -4.36 -2.16 -9.39
C ILE A 74 -4.55 -1.87 -10.88
N GLU A 75 -4.93 -0.64 -11.19
CA GLU A 75 -5.22 -0.17 -12.54
C GLU A 75 -4.54 1.19 -12.78
N LEU A 76 -4.58 1.66 -14.02
CA LEU A 76 -4.10 2.99 -14.41
C LEU A 76 -5.27 3.82 -14.91
N LYS A 77 -5.50 4.96 -14.28
CA LYS A 77 -6.50 5.94 -14.68
C LYS A 77 -5.80 7.26 -14.95
N ASN A 78 -5.91 7.78 -16.17
CA ASN A 78 -5.19 8.99 -16.60
C ASN A 78 -3.68 8.93 -16.29
N ASN A 79 -3.04 7.77 -16.54
CA ASN A 79 -1.64 7.48 -16.22
C ASN A 79 -1.28 7.56 -14.72
N LYS A 80 -2.27 7.53 -13.83
CA LYS A 80 -2.08 7.45 -12.38
C LYS A 80 -2.49 6.08 -11.88
N GLN A 81 -1.68 5.52 -10.98
CA GLN A 81 -2.00 4.26 -10.33
C GLN A 81 -3.23 4.42 -9.42
N VAL A 82 -4.20 3.54 -9.59
CA VAL A 82 -5.36 3.39 -8.70
C VAL A 82 -5.32 1.98 -8.14
N ARG A 83 -5.33 1.87 -6.81
CA ARG A 83 -5.37 0.61 -6.09
C ARG A 83 -6.64 0.54 -5.26
N THR A 84 -7.46 -0.46 -5.52
CA THR A 84 -8.77 -0.62 -4.87
C THR A 84 -8.83 -1.93 -4.12
N PHE A 85 -9.19 -1.88 -2.85
CA PHE A 85 -9.60 -3.05 -2.07
C PHE A 85 -11.11 -3.22 -2.21
N PHE A 86 -11.51 -4.30 -2.87
CA PHE A 86 -12.88 -4.77 -2.92
C PHE A 86 -13.13 -5.81 -1.82
N TYR A 87 -14.27 -5.68 -1.15
CA TYR A 87 -14.80 -6.68 -0.24
C TYR A 87 -16.24 -7.00 -0.64
N LYS A 88 -16.57 -8.29 -0.85
CA LYS A 88 -17.88 -8.75 -1.36
C LYS A 88 -18.32 -7.96 -2.62
N ASN A 89 -17.37 -7.79 -3.55
CA ASN A 89 -17.53 -7.04 -4.81
C ASN A 89 -17.85 -5.55 -4.68
N LYS A 90 -17.72 -4.95 -3.50
CA LYS A 90 -17.88 -3.51 -3.28
C LYS A 90 -16.54 -2.85 -2.96
N PRO A 91 -16.23 -1.66 -3.50
CA PRO A 91 -15.00 -0.96 -3.18
C PRO A 91 -15.05 -0.47 -1.73
N ALA A 92 -14.20 -1.03 -0.88
CA ALA A 92 -14.07 -0.65 0.51
C ALA A 92 -13.00 0.43 0.70
N ILE A 93 -11.91 0.37 -0.07
CA ILE A 93 -10.82 1.36 0.00
C ILE A 93 -10.31 1.63 -1.40
N VAL A 94 -10.20 2.90 -1.78
CA VAL A 94 -9.62 3.34 -3.05
C VAL A 94 -8.45 4.27 -2.74
N VAL A 95 -7.26 3.89 -3.20
CA VAL A 95 -6.04 4.69 -3.12
C VAL A 95 -5.65 5.09 -4.54
N GLU A 96 -5.62 6.39 -4.81
CA GLU A 96 -5.27 6.93 -6.13
C GLU A 96 -4.05 7.83 -6.00
N SER A 97 -3.03 7.61 -6.83
CA SER A 97 -1.88 8.51 -6.95
C SER A 97 -2.32 9.85 -7.52
N ILE A 98 -1.88 10.95 -6.93
CA ILE A 98 -2.28 12.30 -7.34
C ILE A 98 -1.08 13.21 -7.58
N ASP A 99 -1.28 14.26 -8.37
CA ASP A 99 -0.40 15.42 -8.34
C ASP A 99 -0.80 16.29 -7.15
N PHE A 100 0.15 16.52 -6.22
CA PHE A 100 -0.14 17.26 -5.01
C PHE A 100 -0.03 18.77 -5.24
N ASP A 101 -1.16 19.46 -5.14
CA ASP A 101 -1.24 20.91 -5.00
C ASP A 101 -2.15 21.23 -3.81
N ILE A 102 -1.61 21.88 -2.79
CA ILE A 102 -2.35 22.22 -1.58
C ILE A 102 -3.52 23.19 -1.84
N ASN A 103 -3.50 23.91 -2.96
CA ASN A 103 -4.56 24.81 -3.37
C ASN A 103 -5.63 24.13 -4.27
N GLN A 104 -5.38 22.90 -4.72
CA GLN A 104 -6.25 22.15 -5.64
C GLN A 104 -6.35 20.68 -5.21
N LEU A 105 -6.72 20.45 -3.96
CA LEU A 105 -6.83 19.09 -3.42
C LEU A 105 -8.10 18.38 -3.93
N PRO A 106 -8.07 17.03 -4.07
CA PRO A 106 -9.27 16.27 -4.39
C PRO A 106 -10.34 16.42 -3.30
N LYS A 107 -11.61 16.24 -3.71
CA LYS A 107 -12.79 16.44 -2.86
C LYS A 107 -13.15 15.18 -2.07
N ASN A 108 -13.71 15.36 -0.87
CA ASN A 108 -14.24 14.29 -0.01
C ASN A 108 -13.27 13.10 0.13
N THR A 109 -12.02 13.39 0.48
CA THR A 109 -10.98 12.37 0.57
C THR A 109 -10.03 12.66 1.72
N THR A 110 -9.26 11.64 2.09
CA THR A 110 -7.99 11.86 2.77
C THR A 110 -6.90 12.05 1.71
N VAL A 111 -5.98 12.99 1.91
CA VAL A 111 -4.77 13.17 1.11
C VAL A 111 -3.58 12.86 2.00
N THR A 112 -2.72 11.96 1.53
CA THR A 112 -1.50 11.56 2.23
C THR A 112 -0.29 11.79 1.36
N ARG A 113 0.79 12.27 1.98
CA ARG A 113 2.13 12.27 1.37
C ARG A 113 3.07 11.47 2.26
N SER A 114 3.90 10.64 1.65
CA SER A 114 4.88 9.84 2.39
C SER A 114 6.18 9.70 1.61
N LEU A 115 7.29 9.63 2.34
CA LEU A 115 8.61 9.34 1.81
C LEU A 115 8.89 7.84 1.96
N SER A 116 9.16 7.17 0.85
CA SER A 116 9.59 5.78 0.82
C SER A 116 10.65 5.59 -0.26
N ASN A 117 11.75 4.89 0.06
CA ASN A 117 12.85 4.65 -0.88
C ASN A 117 13.34 5.94 -1.57
N ASN A 118 13.41 7.05 -0.82
CA ASN A 118 13.75 8.39 -1.31
C ASN A 118 12.79 8.98 -2.37
N VAL A 119 11.62 8.37 -2.56
CA VAL A 119 10.55 8.85 -3.44
C VAL A 119 9.39 9.36 -2.59
N ILE A 120 8.88 10.55 -2.93
CA ILE A 120 7.66 11.07 -2.31
C ILE A 120 6.47 10.50 -3.08
N GLN A 121 5.62 9.78 -2.37
CA GLN A 121 4.35 9.26 -2.85
C GLN A 121 3.24 10.20 -2.40
N ASN A 122 2.39 10.63 -3.33
CA ASN A 122 1.22 11.46 -3.04
C ASN A 122 -0.02 10.67 -3.42
N MET A 123 -0.93 10.51 -2.46
CA MET A 123 -2.11 9.67 -2.64
C MET A 123 -3.36 10.36 -2.12
N SER A 124 -4.48 10.10 -2.77
CA SER A 124 -5.81 10.31 -2.21
C SER A 124 -6.39 8.96 -1.78
N ILE A 125 -7.08 8.95 -0.65
CA ILE A 125 -7.65 7.75 -0.04
C ILE A 125 -9.12 8.00 0.27
N LYS A 126 -9.98 7.19 -0.32
CA LYS A 126 -11.41 7.10 0.00
C LYS A 126 -11.68 5.76 0.64
N THR A 127 -12.45 5.77 1.73
CA THR A 127 -12.80 4.57 2.48
C THR A 127 -14.31 4.47 2.63
N ASN A 128 -14.80 3.24 2.61
CA ASN A 128 -16.16 2.86 2.90
C ASN A 128 -16.09 1.61 3.79
N TYR A 129 -15.77 1.83 5.07
CA TYR A 129 -15.57 0.74 6.03
C TYR A 129 -16.87 0.01 6.35
N GLU A 130 -18.05 0.59 6.08
CA GLU A 130 -19.35 -0.07 6.26
C GLU A 130 -19.49 -1.35 5.42
N VAL A 131 -18.73 -1.46 4.33
CA VAL A 131 -18.71 -2.66 3.47
C VAL A 131 -18.26 -3.91 4.23
N PHE A 132 -17.42 -3.76 5.26
CA PHE A 132 -16.93 -4.89 6.05
C PHE A 132 -17.97 -5.44 7.02
N GLY A 133 -18.92 -4.63 7.50
CA GLY A 133 -19.84 -5.03 8.56
C GLY A 133 -19.07 -5.47 9.83
N ASP A 134 -19.36 -6.67 10.33
CA ASP A 134 -18.66 -7.28 11.47
C ASP A 134 -17.44 -8.12 11.05
N ASP A 135 -17.17 -8.25 9.73
CA ASP A 135 -16.06 -9.06 9.22
C ASP A 135 -14.72 -8.31 9.30
N ASN A 136 -13.62 -9.06 9.46
CA ASN A 136 -12.27 -8.51 9.46
C ASN A 136 -11.34 -9.26 8.48
N PRO A 137 -11.16 -8.78 7.23
CA PRO A 137 -10.24 -9.38 6.27
C PRO A 137 -8.77 -9.00 6.56
N ASP A 138 -8.29 -9.27 7.78
CA ASP A 138 -7.01 -8.78 8.32
C ASP A 138 -5.81 -9.05 7.42
N LYS A 139 -5.68 -10.27 6.87
CA LYS A 139 -4.56 -10.62 5.98
C LYS A 139 -4.57 -9.80 4.68
N THR A 140 -5.72 -9.73 4.00
CA THR A 140 -5.81 -8.98 2.74
C THR A 140 -5.69 -7.48 3.00
N PHE A 141 -6.18 -7.01 4.14
CA PHE A 141 -6.01 -5.62 4.60
C PHE A 141 -4.54 -5.28 4.85
N LYS A 142 -3.79 -6.14 5.55
CA LYS A 142 -2.33 -5.99 5.75
C LYS A 142 -1.58 -5.99 4.43
N LEU A 143 -1.93 -6.88 3.50
CA LEU A 143 -1.36 -6.88 2.16
C LEU A 143 -1.63 -5.56 1.42
N PHE A 144 -2.86 -5.06 1.48
CA PHE A 144 -3.25 -3.82 0.81
C PHE A 144 -2.43 -2.61 1.27
N TYR A 145 -2.20 -2.46 2.58
CA TYR A 145 -1.41 -1.35 3.12
C TYR A 145 0.10 -1.59 3.12
N GLY A 146 0.53 -2.84 3.36
CA GLY A 146 1.93 -3.22 3.48
C GLY A 146 2.65 -3.40 2.15
N LEU A 147 1.93 -3.73 1.07
CA LEU A 147 2.53 -3.82 -0.27
C LEU A 147 2.85 -2.41 -0.77
N ASN A 148 4.11 -2.02 -0.65
CA ASN A 148 4.58 -0.72 -1.06
C ASN A 148 4.98 -0.74 -2.53
N ILE A 149 4.15 -0.13 -3.38
CA ILE A 149 4.35 -0.08 -4.82
C ILE A 149 4.77 1.33 -5.19
N ARG A 150 5.75 1.44 -6.08
CA ARG A 150 6.17 2.74 -6.61
C ARG A 150 5.03 3.41 -7.39
N THR A 151 4.59 4.56 -6.89
CA THR A 151 3.48 5.34 -7.46
C THR A 151 3.85 6.10 -8.73
N ASP A 152 5.15 6.20 -9.04
CA ASP A 152 5.69 6.87 -10.22
C ASP A 152 5.75 5.98 -11.48
N LEU A 153 5.36 4.71 -11.36
CA LEU A 153 5.26 3.78 -12.48
C LEU A 153 3.96 4.01 -13.26
N ASP A 154 4.08 4.08 -14.60
CA ASP A 154 3.01 4.53 -15.51
C ASP A 154 2.43 3.42 -16.40
N ASN A 155 2.87 2.17 -16.24
CA ASN A 155 2.40 1.02 -17.01
C ASN A 155 2.31 -0.24 -16.13
N LEU A 156 1.35 -1.12 -16.45
CA LEU A 156 1.07 -2.31 -15.64
C LEU A 156 2.22 -3.33 -15.64
N ASP A 157 3.00 -3.44 -16.72
CA ASP A 157 4.15 -4.34 -16.77
C ASP A 157 5.20 -3.93 -15.72
N ALA A 158 5.58 -2.65 -15.68
CA ALA A 158 6.53 -2.13 -14.70
C ALA A 158 6.03 -2.24 -13.26
N ILE A 159 4.73 -1.97 -13.04
CA ILE A 159 4.10 -2.15 -11.73
C ILE A 159 4.17 -3.62 -11.30
N PHE A 160 3.86 -4.55 -12.21
CA PHE A 160 3.84 -5.97 -11.88
C PHE A 160 5.25 -6.52 -11.63
N GLU A 161 6.24 -6.11 -12.42
CA GLU A 161 7.65 -6.42 -12.17
C GLU A 161 8.14 -5.84 -10.83
N ASN A 162 7.66 -4.64 -10.44
CA ASN A 162 7.98 -4.06 -9.13
C ASN A 162 7.43 -4.91 -7.96
N ILE A 163 6.19 -5.40 -8.09
CA ILE A 163 5.60 -6.36 -7.12
C ILE A 163 6.41 -7.67 -7.12
N GLY A 164 6.78 -8.16 -8.30
CA GLY A 164 7.64 -9.33 -8.46
C GLY A 164 8.96 -9.15 -7.70
N ALA A 165 9.67 -8.04 -7.91
CA ALA A 165 10.93 -7.74 -7.25
C ALA A 165 10.79 -7.73 -5.71
N PHE A 166 9.73 -7.12 -5.18
CA PHE A 166 9.43 -7.14 -3.75
C PHE A 166 9.34 -8.57 -3.19
N PHE A 167 8.58 -9.46 -3.86
CA PHE A 167 8.45 -10.87 -3.44
C PHE A 167 9.64 -11.76 -3.82
N SER A 168 10.74 -11.18 -4.30
CA SER A 168 12.05 -11.85 -4.42
C SER A 168 12.94 -11.62 -3.20
N GLU A 169 12.57 -10.71 -2.30
CA GLU A 169 13.32 -10.44 -1.07
C GLU A 169 13.03 -11.53 -0.03
N GLU A 170 14.07 -11.99 0.67
CA GLU A 170 13.97 -13.09 1.65
C GLU A 170 12.93 -12.79 2.75
N ASP A 171 12.83 -11.54 3.18
CA ASP A 171 11.98 -11.07 4.28
C ASP A 171 10.64 -10.46 3.81
N ALA A 172 10.25 -10.64 2.54
CA ALA A 172 9.09 -9.98 1.93
C ALA A 172 7.78 -10.18 2.72
N LEU A 173 7.53 -11.39 3.23
CA LEU A 173 6.34 -11.69 4.04
C LEU A 173 6.41 -11.01 5.42
N LEU A 174 7.58 -10.90 6.03
CA LEU A 174 7.75 -10.23 7.33
C LEU A 174 7.47 -8.73 7.21
N LYS A 175 7.90 -8.11 6.09
CA LYS A 175 7.64 -6.70 5.78
C LYS A 175 6.16 -6.34 5.69
N ILE A 176 5.29 -7.32 5.43
CA ILE A 176 3.83 -7.13 5.33
C ILE A 176 3.12 -7.59 6.60
N PHE A 177 3.42 -8.79 7.08
CA PHE A 177 2.56 -9.50 8.04
C PHE A 177 3.08 -9.50 9.49
N TYR A 178 4.37 -9.26 9.71
CA TYR A 178 4.94 -9.31 11.06
C TYR A 178 5.12 -7.88 11.62
N GLY A 179 4.15 -7.44 12.43
CA GLY A 179 3.94 -6.03 12.80
C GLY A 179 5.21 -5.26 13.20
N SER A 180 5.97 -5.73 14.20
CA SER A 180 7.17 -5.03 14.67
C SER A 180 8.32 -4.99 13.65
N TYR A 181 8.32 -5.90 12.67
CA TYR A 181 9.27 -5.87 11.57
C TYR A 181 8.76 -4.95 10.46
N ALA A 182 7.49 -5.07 10.07
CA ALA A 182 6.83 -4.23 9.08
C ALA A 182 6.95 -2.73 9.39
N GLU A 183 6.81 -2.34 10.67
CA GLU A 183 6.97 -0.95 11.14
C GLU A 183 8.32 -0.32 10.77
N LYS A 184 9.39 -1.12 10.66
CA LYS A 184 10.73 -0.62 10.28
C LYS A 184 10.78 -0.16 8.81
N PHE A 185 9.90 -0.70 7.98
CA PHE A 185 9.82 -0.43 6.55
C PHE A 185 8.63 0.48 6.18
N ALA A 186 7.83 0.87 7.16
CA ALA A 186 6.71 1.78 6.94
C ALA A 186 7.21 3.12 6.36
N PRO A 187 6.56 3.64 5.31
CA PRO A 187 6.88 4.96 4.76
C PRO A 187 6.83 6.06 5.83
N LYS A 188 7.73 7.04 5.73
CA LYS A 188 7.72 8.20 6.64
C LYS A 188 6.64 9.16 6.20
N ILE A 189 5.72 9.51 7.09
CA ILE A 189 4.60 10.40 6.77
C ILE A 189 5.12 11.83 6.66
N LEU A 190 4.67 12.52 5.61
CA LEU A 190 4.90 13.94 5.38
C LEU A 190 3.61 14.74 5.47
N THR A 191 2.46 14.15 5.15
CA THR A 191 1.19 14.87 5.13
C THR A 191 0.03 13.94 5.36
N TYR A 192 -0.96 14.44 6.09
CA TYR A 192 -2.30 13.88 6.25
C TYR A 192 -3.30 15.04 6.24
N LEU A 193 -4.20 15.08 5.26
CA LEU A 193 -5.25 16.10 5.16
C LEU A 193 -6.59 15.41 4.90
N LYS A 194 -7.65 15.86 5.54
CA LYS A 194 -9.04 15.56 5.14
C LYS A 194 -9.61 16.74 4.38
N THR A 195 -10.36 16.48 3.32
CA THR A 195 -10.98 17.53 2.51
C THR A 195 -12.50 17.38 2.46
N ASN A 196 -13.20 18.52 2.35
CA ASN A 196 -14.64 18.56 2.10
C ASN A 196 -14.99 18.42 0.62
N ASP A 197 -16.26 18.63 0.28
CA ASP A 197 -16.83 18.57 -1.08
C ASP A 197 -16.30 19.63 -2.04
N SER A 198 -15.63 20.64 -1.51
CA SER A 198 -15.02 21.75 -2.22
C SER A 198 -13.49 21.60 -2.32
N GLY A 199 -12.90 20.54 -1.74
CA GLY A 199 -11.46 20.31 -1.70
C GLY A 199 -10.74 21.13 -0.62
N ILE A 200 -11.48 21.79 0.27
CA ILE A 200 -10.91 22.58 1.38
C ILE A 200 -10.51 21.65 2.52
N ILE A 201 -9.33 21.89 3.09
CA ILE A 201 -8.80 21.12 4.22
C ILE A 201 -9.72 21.31 5.44
N THR A 202 -10.38 20.25 5.91
CA THR A 202 -11.16 20.30 7.17
C THR A 202 -10.25 20.09 8.37
N ASP A 203 -9.31 19.16 8.27
CA ASP A 203 -8.34 18.83 9.30
C ASP A 203 -7.08 18.33 8.61
N GLY A 204 -5.90 18.66 9.14
CA GLY A 204 -4.71 17.97 8.70
C GLY A 204 -3.42 18.49 9.29
N ILE A 205 -2.33 17.83 8.94
CA ILE A 205 -0.97 18.23 9.25
C ILE A 205 -0.08 17.98 8.02
N THR A 206 0.81 18.91 7.71
CA THR A 206 1.77 18.78 6.61
C THR A 206 3.14 19.25 7.06
N LEU A 207 4.18 18.49 6.70
CA LEU A 207 5.57 18.91 6.69
C LEU A 207 5.90 19.31 5.26
N ASP A 208 6.37 20.55 5.09
CA ASP A 208 6.87 21.05 3.82
C ASP A 208 8.30 20.53 3.57
N TYR A 209 8.39 19.23 3.31
CA TYR A 209 9.66 18.53 3.16
C TYR A 209 10.28 18.88 1.80
N GLN A 210 11.22 19.82 1.82
CA GLN A 210 11.95 20.31 0.64
C GLN A 210 13.37 19.72 0.57
N ASN A 211 13.90 19.20 1.68
CA ASN A 211 15.33 18.92 1.82
C ASN A 211 15.69 17.46 1.52
N LYS A 212 16.79 17.25 0.78
CA LYS A 212 17.38 15.91 0.58
C LYS A 212 18.10 15.37 1.82
N ASN A 213 18.22 16.19 2.88
CA ASN A 213 18.88 15.84 4.13
C ASN A 213 17.87 15.69 5.27
N ALA A 214 17.69 14.45 5.76
CA ALA A 214 16.70 14.10 6.77
C ALA A 214 16.92 14.78 8.15
N LYS A 215 18.12 15.32 8.41
CA LYS A 215 18.46 15.98 9.68
C LYS A 215 18.04 17.46 9.72
N GLU A 216 17.74 18.06 8.58
CA GLU A 216 17.36 19.47 8.53
C GLU A 216 15.90 19.68 8.93
N THR A 217 15.66 20.80 9.60
CA THR A 217 14.31 21.18 10.03
C THR A 217 13.54 21.81 8.87
N ASN A 218 12.33 21.32 8.63
CA ASN A 218 11.40 21.85 7.62
C ASN A 218 10.18 22.47 8.33
N PRO A 219 9.52 23.48 7.73
CA PRO A 219 8.30 24.03 8.31
C PRO A 219 7.17 23.00 8.26
N TYR A 220 6.32 23.00 9.28
CA TYR A 220 5.09 22.21 9.29
C TYR A 220 3.91 23.09 9.72
N ASN A 221 2.72 22.73 9.25
CA ASN A 221 1.46 23.39 9.58
C ASN A 221 0.40 22.37 9.98
N ILE A 222 -0.41 22.72 10.99
CA ILE A 222 -1.65 22.02 11.35
C ILE A 222 -2.83 22.87 10.92
N TYR A 223 -3.78 22.23 10.25
CA TYR A 223 -4.96 22.86 9.68
C TYR A 223 -6.22 22.44 10.44
N LYS A 224 -7.17 23.37 10.53
CA LYS A 224 -8.56 23.11 10.91
C LYS A 224 -9.48 24.10 10.19
N ASN A 225 -10.55 23.60 9.57
CA ASN A 225 -11.56 24.36 8.83
C ASN A 225 -10.95 25.38 7.85
N GLY A 226 -9.99 24.92 7.03
CA GLY A 226 -9.32 25.71 6.01
C GLY A 226 -8.26 26.70 6.52
N LYS A 227 -7.99 26.74 7.83
CA LYS A 227 -7.05 27.68 8.45
C LYS A 227 -5.89 26.95 9.11
N ILE A 228 -4.71 27.56 9.08
CA ILE A 228 -3.57 27.13 9.88
C ILE A 228 -3.83 27.53 11.33
N ILE A 229 -3.89 26.55 12.23
CA ILE A 229 -4.08 26.76 13.68
C ILE A 229 -2.77 26.65 14.46
N LYS A 230 -1.75 26.02 13.88
CA LYS A 230 -0.41 25.90 14.46
C LYS A 230 0.62 25.77 13.35
N SER A 231 1.76 26.40 13.54
CA SER A 231 2.95 26.23 12.70
C SER A 231 4.16 25.92 13.57
N GLY A 232 5.16 25.29 12.97
CA GLY A 232 6.44 25.04 13.62
C GLY A 232 7.51 24.61 12.63
N LYS A 233 8.64 24.13 13.16
CA LYS A 233 9.69 23.49 12.39
C LYS A 233 10.06 22.17 13.04
N ALA A 234 10.34 21.15 12.23
CA ALA A 234 10.72 19.82 12.71
C ALA A 234 11.66 19.14 11.71
N SER A 235 12.59 18.32 12.19
CA SER A 235 13.27 17.35 11.34
C SER A 235 12.26 16.28 10.87
N LEU A 236 12.61 15.48 9.86
CA LEU A 236 11.72 14.38 9.43
C LEU A 236 11.41 13.41 10.57
N ALA A 237 12.41 13.12 11.42
CA ALA A 237 12.27 12.22 12.56
C ALA A 237 11.34 12.80 13.64
N ASP A 238 11.56 14.06 14.02
CA ASP A 238 10.72 14.73 15.03
C ASP A 238 9.28 14.93 14.54
N PHE A 239 9.12 15.13 13.23
CA PHE A 239 7.80 15.24 12.63
C PHE A 239 7.00 13.93 12.72
N GLN A 240 7.64 12.76 12.66
CA GLN A 240 6.91 11.48 12.84
C GLN A 240 6.21 11.41 14.20
N LYS A 241 6.88 11.89 15.25
CA LYS A 241 6.29 11.97 16.59
C LYS A 241 5.17 13.02 16.64
N THR A 242 5.41 14.20 16.06
CA THR A 242 4.39 15.27 15.98
C THR A 242 3.13 14.79 15.25
N TYR A 243 3.30 14.01 14.19
CA TYR A 243 2.23 13.39 13.43
C TYR A 243 1.47 12.35 14.27
N GLN A 244 2.17 11.46 14.98
CA GLN A 244 1.53 10.47 15.87
C GLN A 244 0.68 11.15 16.94
N ASP A 245 1.23 12.15 17.64
CA ASP A 245 0.50 12.92 18.65
C ASP A 245 -0.75 13.61 18.06
N TYR A 246 -0.65 14.08 16.81
CA TYR A 246 -1.77 14.68 16.10
C TYR A 246 -2.89 13.67 15.78
N ILE A 247 -2.52 12.47 15.31
CA ILE A 247 -3.49 11.42 14.97
C ILE A 247 -4.21 10.90 16.22
N ILE A 248 -3.50 10.71 17.34
CA ILE A 248 -4.10 10.27 18.62
C ILE A 248 -5.19 11.27 19.05
N LYS A 249 -4.88 12.57 19.01
CA LYS A 249 -5.84 13.63 19.38
C LYS A 249 -7.04 13.77 18.44
N LEU A 250 -6.96 13.25 17.21
CA LEU A 250 -8.10 13.24 16.29
C LEU A 250 -9.09 12.11 16.60
N GLN A 251 -8.68 11.10 17.38
CA GLN A 251 -9.47 9.95 17.76
C GLN A 251 -10.14 10.09 19.15
N GLU A 252 -9.69 11.07 19.93
CA GLU A 252 -10.27 11.51 21.21
C GLU A 252 -11.46 12.47 20.97
#